data_AF-M5BL25-F1
#
_entry.id   AF-M5BL25-F1
#
_cell.length_a   1.000
_cell.length_b   1.000
_cell.length_c   1.000
_cell.angle_alpha   90.00
_cell.angle_beta   90.00
_cell.angle_gamma   90.00
#
_symmetry.space_group_name_H-M   'P 1'
#
loop_
_entity.id
_entity.type
_entity.pdbx_description
1 polymer ?
#
loop_
_entity_poly.entity_id
_entity_poly.type
_entity_poly.pdbx_seq_one_letter_code
_entity_poly.pdbx_strand_id
1 'polypeptide(L)'
;MYELFKDYCPQTPKTQISLPHKKTGNIYKTILFYTYSLPCFSEFCKPFYSGSLKIIPNNIGDLLTPLALSYLIADDGGFCPKSRRVTLATNCFTLEAVQLFAQALKDNFNLICYINKHGNGYVIRISSKSLTVLQELLKDKMPSMMLYKIGL
;
A
#
# COMPACT_ATOMS: atom_id res chain seq x y z
N MET A 1 -12.86 -3.23 -3.93
CA MET A 1 -12.15 -4.44 -3.45
C MET A 1 -13.09 -5.64 -3.37
N TYR A 2 -14.15 -5.61 -2.55
CA TYR A 2 -15.08 -6.74 -2.41
C TYR A 2 -15.58 -7.32 -3.74
N GLU A 3 -16.03 -6.48 -4.68
CA GLU A 3 -16.52 -6.95 -5.98
C GLU A 3 -15.53 -7.83 -6.77
N LEU A 4 -14.21 -7.61 -6.59
CA LEU A 4 -13.18 -8.41 -7.26
C LEU A 4 -13.03 -9.82 -6.65
N PHE A 5 -13.44 -9.99 -5.40
CA PHE A 5 -13.22 -11.21 -4.61
C PHE A 5 -14.52 -11.86 -4.13
N LYS A 6 -15.70 -11.34 -4.53
CA LYS A 6 -17.00 -11.74 -3.97
C LYS A 6 -17.28 -13.24 -4.08
N ASP A 7 -16.87 -13.88 -5.17
CA ASP A 7 -17.05 -15.32 -5.41
C ASP A 7 -16.15 -16.18 -4.51
N TYR A 8 -15.13 -15.55 -3.90
CA TYR A 8 -14.23 -16.15 -2.94
C TYR A 8 -14.59 -15.77 -1.48
N CYS A 9 -15.74 -15.14 -1.23
CA CYS A 9 -16.13 -14.69 0.11
C CYS A 9 -17.31 -15.51 0.65
N PRO A 10 -17.29 -15.94 1.93
CA PRO A 10 -18.43 -16.62 2.55
C PRO A 10 -19.58 -15.68 2.90
N GLN A 11 -19.34 -14.37 2.89
CA GLN A 11 -20.30 -13.36 3.32
C GLN A 11 -19.99 -12.01 2.67
N THR A 12 -21.03 -11.19 2.57
CA THR A 12 -20.90 -9.78 2.16
C THR A 12 -20.14 -8.96 3.23
N PRO A 13 -19.62 -7.77 2.88
CA PRO A 13 -18.89 -6.94 3.84
C PRO A 13 -19.75 -6.57 5.05
N LYS A 14 -19.14 -6.66 6.23
CA LYS A 14 -19.76 -6.32 7.51
C LYS A 14 -19.15 -5.04 8.08
N THR A 15 -19.98 -4.24 8.74
CA THR A 15 -19.52 -3.09 9.51
C THR A 15 -19.33 -3.51 10.97
N GLN A 16 -18.11 -3.36 11.47
CA GLN A 16 -17.77 -3.49 12.88
C GLN A 16 -17.62 -2.10 13.51
N ILE A 17 -18.07 -1.99 14.75
CA ILE A 17 -17.91 -0.79 15.57
C ILE A 17 -16.91 -1.11 16.67
N SER A 18 -15.85 -0.31 16.79
CA SER A 18 -14.85 -0.49 17.82
C SER A 18 -15.42 -0.17 19.20
N LEU A 19 -14.82 -0.76 20.24
CA LEU A 19 -14.95 -0.19 21.58
C LEU A 19 -14.39 1.25 21.59
N PRO A 20 -14.85 2.11 22.51
CA PRO A 20 -14.31 3.46 22.67
C PRO A 20 -12.79 3.41 22.88
N HIS A 21 -12.06 4.22 22.12
CA HIS A 21 -10.62 4.31 22.26
C HIS A 21 -10.25 4.82 23.65
N LYS A 22 -9.47 4.05 24.42
CA LYS A 22 -9.22 4.26 25.85
C LYS A 22 -8.79 5.68 26.25
N LYS A 23 -8.09 6.40 25.35
CA LYS A 23 -7.59 7.76 25.61
C LYS A 23 -8.46 8.88 25.06
N THR A 24 -9.10 8.66 23.92
CA THR A 24 -9.81 9.73 23.20
C THR A 24 -11.33 9.59 23.26
N GLY A 25 -11.84 8.44 23.70
CA GLY A 25 -13.27 8.11 23.68
C GLY A 25 -13.83 7.84 22.27
N ASN A 26 -13.02 8.05 21.21
CA ASN A 26 -13.48 7.91 19.84
C ASN A 26 -13.93 6.48 19.53
N ILE A 27 -15.02 6.37 18.78
CA ILE A 27 -15.55 5.12 18.26
C ILE A 27 -15.28 5.10 16.75
N TYR A 28 -14.73 3.99 16.27
CA TYR A 28 -14.40 3.81 14.86
C TYR A 28 -15.34 2.78 14.23
N LYS A 29 -15.69 3.02 12.98
CA LYS A 29 -16.41 2.06 12.15
C LYS A 29 -15.45 1.49 11.12
N THR A 30 -15.40 0.17 11.02
CA THR A 30 -14.57 -0.55 10.07
C THR A 30 -15.46 -1.42 9.20
N ILE A 31 -15.24 -1.39 7.88
CA ILE A 31 -15.88 -2.31 6.95
C ILE A 31 -14.86 -3.41 6.63
N LEU A 32 -15.28 -4.67 6.73
CA LEU A 32 -14.40 -5.81 6.53
C LEU A 32 -15.14 -6.95 5.82
N PHE A 33 -14.39 -7.76 5.10
CA PHE A 33 -14.81 -9.04 4.55
C PHE A 33 -13.60 -9.97 4.54
N TYR A 34 -13.84 -11.26 4.39
CA TYR A 34 -12.79 -12.28 4.34
C TYR A 34 -13.00 -13.16 3.12
N THR A 35 -11.92 -13.65 2.54
CA THR A 35 -11.98 -14.71 1.53
C THR A 35 -11.89 -16.08 2.20
N TYR A 36 -12.28 -17.13 1.48
CA TYR A 36 -11.91 -18.50 1.81
C TYR A 36 -10.39 -18.68 1.80
N SER A 37 -9.88 -19.58 2.65
CA SER A 37 -8.48 -20.00 2.65
C SER A 37 -8.21 -21.00 1.52
N LEU A 38 -8.13 -20.51 0.28
CA LEU A 38 -7.96 -21.35 -0.90
C LEU A 38 -6.48 -21.45 -1.33
N PRO A 39 -6.04 -22.61 -1.87
CA PRO A 39 -4.66 -22.80 -2.35
C PRO A 39 -4.23 -21.80 -3.41
N CYS A 40 -5.16 -21.32 -4.27
CA CYS A 40 -4.84 -20.31 -5.28
C CYS A 40 -4.31 -19.00 -4.67
N PHE A 41 -4.73 -18.64 -3.45
CA PHE A 41 -4.20 -17.48 -2.76
C PHE A 41 -2.82 -17.72 -2.15
N SER A 42 -2.49 -18.97 -1.83
CA SER A 42 -1.16 -19.33 -1.32
C SER A 42 -0.06 -19.01 -2.33
N GLU A 43 -0.32 -19.13 -3.63
CA GLU A 43 0.64 -18.75 -4.68
C GLU A 43 1.03 -17.27 -4.62
N PHE A 44 0.11 -16.38 -4.25
CA PHE A 44 0.42 -14.96 -4.05
C PHE A 44 1.15 -14.68 -2.75
N CYS A 45 0.97 -15.51 -1.71
CA CYS A 45 1.66 -15.34 -0.44
C CYS A 45 3.12 -15.81 -0.49
N LYS A 46 3.42 -16.91 -1.19
CA LYS A 46 4.73 -17.56 -1.19
C LYS A 46 5.92 -16.60 -1.40
N PRO A 47 5.91 -15.67 -2.37
CA PRO A 47 7.04 -14.76 -2.58
C PRO A 47 7.26 -13.77 -1.42
N PHE A 48 6.20 -13.43 -0.69
CA PHE A 48 6.21 -12.35 0.30
C PHE A 48 6.44 -12.83 1.73
N TYR A 49 6.68 -14.12 1.96
CA TYR A 49 6.87 -14.67 3.31
C TYR A 49 8.06 -15.61 3.38
N SER A 50 8.93 -15.37 4.36
CA SER A 50 9.98 -16.30 4.78
C SER A 50 9.60 -16.83 6.16
N GLY A 51 9.00 -18.01 6.21
CA GLY A 51 8.34 -18.53 7.42
C GLY A 51 7.14 -17.65 7.79
N SER A 52 7.10 -17.14 9.02
CA SER A 52 6.05 -16.22 9.49
C SER A 52 6.36 -14.74 9.23
N LEU A 53 7.55 -14.42 8.74
CA LEU A 53 7.99 -13.04 8.52
C LEU A 53 7.64 -12.58 7.09
N LYS A 54 6.92 -11.46 6.98
CA LYS A 54 6.66 -10.80 5.71
C LYS A 54 7.93 -10.13 5.18
N ILE A 55 8.25 -10.36 3.91
CA ILE A 55 9.44 -9.83 3.22
C ILE A 55 9.05 -9.14 1.91
N ILE A 56 9.97 -8.37 1.34
CA ILE A 56 9.89 -7.87 -0.04
C ILE A 56 10.70 -8.84 -0.90
N PRO A 57 10.10 -9.52 -1.89
CA PRO A 57 10.83 -10.48 -2.72
C PRO A 57 11.79 -9.80 -3.68
N ASN A 58 12.86 -10.51 -4.06
CA ASN A 58 13.86 -10.02 -5.01
C ASN A 58 13.28 -9.66 -6.39
N ASN A 59 12.21 -10.34 -6.81
CA ASN A 59 11.50 -10.08 -8.07
C ASN A 59 10.38 -9.03 -7.92
N ILE A 60 10.41 -8.17 -6.88
CA ILE A 60 9.38 -7.15 -6.69
C ILE A 60 9.22 -6.23 -7.91
N GLY A 61 10.30 -5.99 -8.67
CA GLY A 61 10.25 -5.25 -9.93
C GLY A 61 9.27 -5.86 -10.93
N ASP A 62 9.26 -7.19 -11.08
CA ASP A 62 8.38 -7.88 -12.03
C ASP A 62 6.90 -7.86 -11.57
N LEU A 63 6.69 -7.86 -10.25
CA LEU A 63 5.35 -7.89 -9.65
C LEU A 63 4.71 -6.50 -9.55
N LEU A 64 5.52 -5.44 -9.54
CA LEU A 64 5.07 -4.08 -9.29
C LEU A 64 4.55 -3.42 -10.56
N THR A 65 3.28 -3.66 -10.85
CA THR A 65 2.52 -2.98 -11.91
C THR A 65 1.95 -1.63 -11.43
N PRO A 66 1.50 -0.74 -12.34
CA PRO A 66 0.80 0.49 -11.94
C PRO A 66 -0.44 0.22 -11.08
N LEU A 67 -1.17 -0.87 -11.35
CA LEU A 67 -2.32 -1.28 -10.56
C LEU A 67 -1.88 -1.72 -9.14
N ALA A 68 -0.81 -2.51 -9.02
CA ALA A 68 -0.25 -2.88 -7.73
C ALA A 68 0.19 -1.65 -6.92
N LEU A 69 0.85 -0.68 -7.56
CA LEU A 69 1.23 0.58 -6.92
C LEU A 69 0.01 1.38 -6.43
N SER A 70 -1.08 1.39 -7.20
CA SER A 70 -2.32 2.07 -6.79
C SER A 70 -2.90 1.50 -5.49
N TYR A 71 -2.92 0.17 -5.33
CA TYR A 71 -3.36 -0.48 -4.08
C TYR A 71 -2.41 -0.19 -2.92
N LEU A 72 -1.09 -0.23 -3.15
CA LEU A 72 -0.10 0.09 -2.13
C LEU A 72 -0.23 1.52 -1.61
N ILE A 73 -0.50 2.48 -2.50
CA ILE A 73 -0.77 3.87 -2.09
C ILE A 73 -2.13 3.99 -1.40
N ALA A 74 -3.16 3.30 -1.90
CA ALA A 74 -4.49 3.32 -1.28
C ALA A 74 -4.45 2.84 0.18
N ASP A 75 -3.67 1.80 0.47
CA ASP A 75 -3.52 1.27 1.83
C ASP A 75 -2.53 2.10 2.65
N ASP A 76 -1.24 2.09 2.27
CA ASP A 76 -0.13 2.60 3.08
C ASP A 76 0.48 3.92 2.57
N GLY A 77 -0.15 4.54 1.57
CA GLY A 77 0.25 5.83 1.04
C GLY A 77 -0.32 7.03 1.80
N GLY A 78 0.40 8.15 1.77
CA GLY A 78 -0.07 9.44 2.29
C GLY A 78 0.52 10.62 1.54
N PHE A 79 -0.34 11.56 1.13
CA PHE A 79 0.06 12.81 0.47
C PHE A 79 0.22 13.94 1.49
N CYS A 80 1.32 14.70 1.38
CA CYS A 80 1.54 15.92 2.16
C CYS A 80 1.35 17.15 1.27
N PRO A 81 0.26 17.94 1.43
CA PRO A 81 0.00 19.12 0.59
C PRO A 81 1.12 20.16 0.64
N LYS A 82 1.71 20.40 1.83
CA LYS A 82 2.77 21.40 2.03
C LYS A 82 4.04 21.11 1.24
N SER A 83 4.44 19.84 1.19
CA SER A 83 5.67 19.42 0.50
C SER A 83 5.42 18.84 -0.89
N ARG A 84 4.14 18.60 -1.24
CA ARG A 84 3.68 17.87 -2.43
C ARG A 84 4.36 16.51 -2.62
N ARG A 85 4.64 15.81 -1.51
CA ARG A 85 5.28 14.48 -1.53
C ARG A 85 4.27 13.41 -1.18
N VAL A 86 4.41 12.25 -1.81
CA VAL A 86 3.69 11.02 -1.42
C VAL A 86 4.65 10.18 -0.59
N THR A 87 4.20 9.69 0.56
CA THR A 87 4.96 8.80 1.44
C THR A 87 4.33 7.43 1.43
N LEU A 88 5.14 6.37 1.35
CA LEU A 88 4.74 4.99 1.55
C LEU A 88 5.24 4.53 2.93
N ALA A 89 4.32 4.06 3.78
CA ALA A 89 4.63 3.57 5.12
C ALA A 89 5.25 2.17 5.07
N THR A 90 6.56 2.09 4.81
CA THR A 90 7.31 0.83 4.70
C THR A 90 8.06 0.44 5.98
N ASN A 91 7.65 1.00 7.13
CA ASN A 91 8.42 0.93 8.38
C ASN A 91 8.45 -0.46 9.04
N CYS A 92 7.72 -1.43 8.49
CA CYS A 92 7.76 -2.83 8.92
C CYS A 92 8.86 -3.66 8.24
N PHE A 93 9.54 -3.11 7.23
CA PHE A 93 10.60 -3.80 6.48
C PHE A 93 11.99 -3.33 6.87
N THR A 94 13.00 -4.15 6.56
CA THR A 94 14.42 -3.79 6.74
C THR A 94 14.85 -2.71 5.75
N LEU A 95 15.97 -2.04 6.00
CA LEU A 95 16.47 -1.00 5.11
C LEU A 95 16.75 -1.54 3.70
N GLU A 96 17.33 -2.73 3.60
CA GLU A 96 17.68 -3.40 2.34
C GLU A 96 16.44 -3.70 1.51
N ALA A 97 15.39 -4.22 2.17
CA ALA A 97 14.10 -4.48 1.54
C ALA A 97 13.44 -3.17 1.04
N VAL A 98 13.52 -2.10 1.82
CA VAL A 98 13.02 -0.77 1.43
C VAL A 98 13.84 -0.17 0.28
N GLN A 99 15.16 -0.39 0.25
CA GLN A 99 16.03 0.01 -0.85
C GLN A 99 15.70 -0.72 -2.15
N LEU A 100 15.50 -2.03 -2.09
CA LEU A 100 15.05 -2.84 -3.23
C LEU A 100 13.73 -2.31 -3.79
N PHE A 101 12.76 -2.03 -2.91
CA PHE A 101 11.47 -1.51 -3.35
C PHE A 101 11.54 -0.09 -3.92
N ALA A 102 12.36 0.79 -3.33
CA ALA A 102 12.62 2.12 -3.89
C ALA A 102 13.29 2.06 -5.27
N GLN A 103 14.18 1.09 -5.48
CA GLN A 103 14.82 0.85 -6.78
C GLN A 103 13.81 0.37 -7.82
N ALA A 104 12.92 -0.57 -7.46
CA ALA A 104 11.83 -1.01 -8.35
C ALA A 104 10.89 0.13 -8.74
N LEU A 105 10.53 1.04 -7.82
CA LEU A 105 9.73 2.23 -8.12
C LEU A 105 10.42 3.16 -9.12
N LYS A 106 11.74 3.31 -8.99
CA LYS A 106 12.55 4.12 -9.90
C LYS A 106 12.62 3.49 -11.28
N ASP A 107 12.92 2.20 -11.36
CA ASP A 107 13.17 1.52 -12.63
C ASP A 107 11.88 1.31 -13.44
N ASN A 108 10.77 0.94 -12.78
CA ASN A 108 9.51 0.67 -13.47
C ASN A 108 8.75 1.93 -13.89
N PHE A 109 8.89 3.01 -13.12
CA PHE A 109 7.99 4.18 -13.23
C PHE A 109 8.72 5.53 -13.29
N ASN A 110 10.05 5.53 -13.28
CA ASN A 110 10.88 6.75 -13.27
C ASN A 110 10.54 7.69 -12.09
N LEU A 111 10.21 7.10 -10.93
CA LEU A 111 9.90 7.85 -9.71
C LEU A 111 11.17 8.17 -8.93
N ILE A 112 11.32 9.43 -8.53
CA ILE A 112 12.41 9.88 -7.67
C ILE A 112 12.00 9.61 -6.22
N CYS A 113 12.60 8.59 -5.62
CA CYS A 113 12.32 8.14 -4.27
C CYS A 113 13.47 8.47 -3.31
N TYR A 114 13.13 8.83 -2.08
CA TYR A 114 14.07 9.00 -0.97
C TYR A 114 13.66 8.11 0.19
N ILE A 115 14.63 7.47 0.84
CA ILE A 115 14.38 6.67 2.04
C ILE A 115 14.68 7.54 3.25
N ASN A 116 13.74 7.58 4.19
CA ASN A 116 13.89 8.35 5.41
C ASN A 116 13.59 7.48 6.62
N LYS A 117 14.36 7.65 7.70
CA LYS A 117 14.06 7.06 8.99
C LYS A 117 12.79 7.71 9.56
N HIS A 118 11.86 6.90 10.04
CA HIS A 118 10.63 7.35 10.69
C HIS A 118 10.27 6.39 11.82
N GLY A 119 10.29 6.90 13.06
CA GLY A 119 10.22 6.05 14.24
C GLY A 119 11.34 5.00 14.24
N ASN A 120 10.95 3.73 14.39
CA ASN A 120 11.87 2.59 14.43
C ASN A 120 12.14 1.96 13.07
N GLY A 121 11.58 2.49 11.98
CA GLY A 121 11.72 1.92 10.64
C GLY A 121 12.03 2.96 9.57
N TYR A 122 11.79 2.58 8.33
CA TYR A 122 12.08 3.41 7.15
C TYR A 122 10.83 3.60 6.30
N VAL A 123 10.66 4.80 5.75
CA VAL A 123 9.58 5.13 4.82
C VAL A 123 10.16 5.58 3.49
N ILE A 124 9.45 5.30 2.40
CA ILE A 124 9.79 5.81 1.07
C ILE A 124 9.03 7.11 0.85
N ARG A 125 9.73 8.17 0.47
CA ARG A 125 9.14 9.44 0.05
C ARG A 125 9.34 9.63 -1.45
N ILE A 126 8.25 9.63 -2.20
CA ILE A 126 8.23 10.01 -3.60
C ILE A 126 8.30 11.54 -3.67
N SER A 127 9.30 12.02 -4.42
CA SER A 127 9.61 13.43 -4.59
C SER A 127 8.46 14.18 -5.22
N SER A 128 8.31 15.46 -4.86
CA SER A 128 7.38 16.37 -5.52
C SER A 128 7.69 16.60 -6.99
N LYS A 129 8.93 16.29 -7.42
CA LYS A 129 9.36 16.27 -8.83
C LYS A 129 8.72 15.14 -9.64
N SER A 130 8.32 14.05 -8.99
CA SER A 130 7.67 12.90 -9.63
C SER A 130 6.16 12.89 -9.41
N LEU A 131 5.58 13.93 -8.80
CA LEU A 131 4.15 13.96 -8.48
C LEU A 131 3.28 13.90 -9.74
N THR A 132 3.58 14.71 -10.75
CA THR A 132 2.81 14.72 -12.01
C THR A 132 2.87 13.36 -12.70
N VAL A 133 4.07 12.75 -12.79
CA VAL A 133 4.26 11.41 -13.36
C VAL A 133 3.44 10.36 -12.58
N LEU A 134 3.48 10.42 -11.24
CA LEU A 134 2.70 9.52 -10.39
C LEU A 134 1.19 9.69 -10.59
N GLN A 135 0.73 10.94 -10.69
CA GLN A 135 -0.67 11.26 -10.89
C GLN A 135 -1.17 10.77 -12.25
N GLU A 136 -0.44 11.03 -13.33
CA GLU A 136 -0.77 10.53 -14.67
C GLU A 136 -0.79 9.00 -14.73
N LEU A 137 0.16 8.35 -14.05
CA LEU A 137 0.25 6.90 -13.99
C LEU A 137 -0.97 6.25 -13.32
N LEU A 138 -1.51 6.89 -12.27
CA LEU A 138 -2.45 6.27 -11.33
C LEU A 138 -3.87 6.85 -11.33
N LYS A 139 -4.11 8.05 -11.85
CA LYS A 139 -5.41 8.74 -11.77
C LYS A 139 -6.59 7.88 -12.26
N ASP A 140 -6.39 7.10 -13.33
CA ASP A 140 -7.44 6.28 -13.94
C ASP A 140 -7.48 4.85 -13.36
N LYS A 141 -6.54 4.51 -12.47
CA LYS A 141 -6.43 3.19 -11.82
C LYS A 141 -6.90 3.22 -10.37
N MET A 142 -6.79 4.38 -9.73
CA MET A 142 -7.26 4.60 -8.37
C MET A 142 -8.76 4.91 -8.36
N PRO A 143 -9.52 4.38 -7.40
CA PRO A 143 -10.90 4.82 -7.20
C PRO A 143 -10.91 6.30 -6.79
N SER A 144 -11.92 7.05 -7.24
CA SER A 144 -12.04 8.49 -7.00
C SER A 144 -11.88 8.88 -5.52
N MET A 145 -12.42 8.06 -4.61
CA MET A 145 -12.33 8.28 -3.17
C MET A 145 -10.90 8.17 -2.58
N MET A 146 -9.94 7.65 -3.33
CA MET A 146 -8.54 7.51 -2.91
C MET A 146 -7.59 8.48 -3.62
N LEU A 147 -8.08 9.27 -4.59
CA LEU A 147 -7.26 10.22 -5.35
C LEU A 147 -6.58 11.28 -4.46
N TYR A 148 -7.18 11.61 -3.32
CA TYR A 148 -6.58 12.54 -2.35
C TYR A 148 -5.21 12.05 -1.83
N LYS A 149 -4.94 10.73 -1.86
CA LYS A 149 -3.65 10.15 -1.46
C LYS A 149 -2.52 10.41 -2.46
N ILE A 150 -2.83 10.93 -3.65
CA ILE A 150 -1.87 11.44 -4.62
C ILE A 150 -2.10 12.93 -4.92
N GLY A 151 -2.89 13.63 -4.09
CA GLY A 151 -3.13 15.06 -4.23
C GLY A 151 -4.03 15.44 -5.40
N LEU A 152 -4.98 14.57 -5.75
CA LEU A 152 -6.05 14.82 -6.72
C LEU A 152 -7.43 14.76 -6.06
#